data_AF-A0A2V6WVX4-F1
#
_entry.id   AF-A0A2V6WVX4-F1
#
_cell.length_a   1.000
_cell.length_b   1.000
_cell.length_c   1.000
_cell.angle_alpha   90.00
_cell.angle_beta   90.00
_cell.angle_gamma   90.00
#
_symmetry.space_group_name_H-M   'P 1'
#
loop_
_entity.id
_entity.type
_entity.pdbx_description
1 polymer ?
#
loop_
_entity_poly.entity_id
_entity_poly.type
_entity_poly.pdbx_seq_one_letter_code
_entity_poly.pdbx_strand_id
1 'polypeptide(L)' 'NETLLCEAGVSPDHIDNPRLCTACHPDLLYSYRKGNRGRLVTVAALP' A
#
# COMPACT_ATOMS: atom_id res chain seq x y z
N ASN A 1 -7.27 -6.52 -2.95
CA ASN A 1 -8.01 -5.72 -1.94
C ASN A 1 -9.07 -4.84 -2.58
N GLU A 2 -8.78 -4.10 -3.66
CA GLU A 2 -9.77 -3.29 -4.39
C GLU A 2 -11.12 -4.01 -4.60
N THR A 3 -11.11 -5.23 -5.16
CA THR A 3 -12.33 -6.04 -5.35
C THR A 3 -13.12 -6.25 -4.05
N LEU A 4 -12.46 -6.61 -2.95
CA LEU A 4 -13.10 -6.83 -1.65
C LEU A 4 -13.71 -5.55 -1.08
N LEU A 5 -13.06 -4.40 -1.31
CA LEU A 5 -13.59 -3.09 -0.90
C LEU A 5 -14.84 -2.73 -1.71
N CYS A 6 -14.82 -2.99 -3.02
CA CYS A 6 -15.99 -2.80 -3.88
C CYS A 6 -17.15 -3.72 -3.48
N GLU A 7 -16.89 -4.99 -3.19
CA GLU A 7 -17.88 -5.94 -2.68
C GLU A 7 -18.46 -5.50 -1.33
N ALA A 8 -17.67 -4.81 -0.51
CA ALA A 8 -18.11 -4.20 0.74
C ALA A 8 -18.87 -2.87 0.55
N GLY A 9 -19.06 -2.39 -0.68
CA GLY A 9 -19.84 -1.20 -1.02
C GLY A 9 -19.04 0.09 -1.20
N VAL A 10 -17.70 0.05 -1.18
CA VAL A 10 -16.89 1.22 -1.50
C VAL A 10 -16.89 1.45 -3.02
N SER A 11 -17.28 2.65 -3.47
CA SER A 11 -17.20 3.00 -4.89
C SER A 11 -15.74 2.88 -5.39
N PRO A 12 -15.48 2.28 -6.56
CA PRO A 12 -14.13 2.21 -7.11
C PRO A 12 -13.51 3.59 -7.33
N ASP A 13 -14.32 4.62 -7.62
CA ASP A 13 -13.87 6.00 -7.79
C ASP A 13 -13.34 6.64 -6.49
N HIS A 14 -13.57 6.00 -5.34
CA HIS A 14 -13.05 6.42 -4.04
C HIS A 14 -11.85 5.57 -3.57
N ILE A 15 -11.30 4.71 -4.44
CA ILE A 15 -10.17 3.84 -4.11
C ILE A 15 -8.96 4.24 -4.95
N ASP A 16 -8.04 4.97 -4.32
CA ASP A 16 -6.73 5.25 -4.91
C ASP A 16 -5.71 4.20 -4.49
N ASN A 17 -5.13 3.52 -5.49
CA ASN A 17 -3.99 2.64 -5.29
C ASN A 17 -2.76 3.22 -5.99
N PRO A 18 -1.68 3.55 -5.23
CA PRO A 18 -0.45 4.09 -5.81
C PRO A 18 0.26 3.19 -6.81
N ARG A 19 -0.14 1.90 -6.91
CA ARG A 19 0.48 0.86 -7.73
C ARG A 19 2.01 0.74 -7.51
N LEU A 20 2.47 1.13 -6.32
CA LEU A 20 3.89 1.14 -5.97
C LEU A 20 4.31 -0.22 -5.37
N CYS A 21 5.34 -0.83 -5.96
CA CYS A 21 5.86 -2.11 -5.50
C CYS A 21 7.10 -1.93 -4.61
N THR A 22 7.04 -2.42 -3.37
CA THR A 22 8.16 -2.40 -2.40
C THR A 22 9.39 -3.17 -2.88
N ALA A 23 9.21 -4.22 -3.69
CA ALA A 23 10.33 -4.99 -4.24
C ALA A 23 10.95 -4.37 -5.50
N CYS A 24 10.19 -3.58 -6.27
CA CYS A 24 10.67 -2.94 -7.50
C CYS A 24 11.36 -1.60 -7.25
N HIS A 25 11.09 -0.95 -6.12
CA HIS A 25 11.64 0.36 -5.76
C HIS A 25 12.47 0.29 -4.46
N PRO A 26 13.56 -0.49 -4.42
CA PRO A 26 14.36 -0.70 -3.21
C PRO A 26 15.09 0.56 -2.73
N ASP A 27 15.28 1.55 -3.61
CA ASP A 27 15.93 2.83 -3.28
C ASP A 27 15.01 3.76 -2.48
N LEU A 28 13.70 3.49 -2.48
CA LEU A 28 12.68 4.26 -1.78
C LEU A 28 12.04 3.48 -0.62
N LEU A 29 11.92 2.15 -0.75
CA LEU A 29 11.10 1.33 0.14
C LEU A 29 11.84 0.12 0.67
N TYR A 30 11.52 -0.25 1.91
CA TYR A 30 11.97 -1.51 2.50
C TYR A 30 11.14 -2.70 1.98
N SER A 31 11.83 -3.80 1.63
CA SER A 31 11.20 -5.07 1.22
C SER A 31 11.83 -6.27 1.92
N TYR A 32 11.04 -6.90 2.80
CA TYR A 32 11.45 -8.09 3.53
C TYR A 32 11.85 -9.24 2.59
N ARG A 33 11.10 -9.44 1.49
CA ARG A 33 11.35 -10.52 0.52
C ARG A 33 12.67 -10.31 -0.26
N LYS A 34 13.12 -9.06 -0.41
CA LYS A 34 14.42 -8.71 -0.99
C LYS A 34 15.56 -8.69 0.03
N GLY A 35 15.30 -9.13 1.27
CA GLY A 35 16.29 -9.20 2.34
C GLY A 35 16.48 -7.91 3.14
N ASN A 36 15.78 -6.84 2.77
CA ASN A 36 15.84 -5.58 3.53
C ASN A 36 14.90 -5.64 4.73
N ARG A 37 15.46 -5.57 5.94
CA ARG A 37 14.72 -5.76 7.20
C ARG A 37 14.20 -4.47 7.84
N GLY A 38 14.34 -3.30 7.19
CA GLY A 38 13.64 -2.09 7.59
C GLY A 38 12.11 -2.27 7.56
N ARG A 39 11.37 -1.33 8.17
CA ARG A 39 9.91 -1.33 8.21
C ARG A 39 9.37 0.05 7.83
N LEU A 40 8.34 0.04 7.00
CA LEU A 40 7.55 1.22 6.69
C LEU A 40 6.38 1.31 7.68
N VAL A 41 5.85 2.50 7.87
CA VAL A 41 4.63 2.75 8.66
C VAL A 41 3.66 3.57 7.82
N THR A 42 2.37 3.24 7.90
CA THR A 42 1.28 4.05 7.35
C THR A 42 0.59 4.75 8.51
N VAL A 43 0.41 6.07 8.41
CA VAL A 43 -0.20 6.89 9.46
C VAL A 43 -1.41 7.61 8.88
N ALA A 44 -2.52 7.61 9.61
CA ALA A 44 -3.70 8.40 9.34
C ALA A 44 -4.14 9.05 10.66
N ALA A 45 -4.44 10.35 10.62
CA ALA A 45 -4.88 11.11 11.79
C ALA A 45 -6.09 11.96 11.39
N LEU A 46 -6.97 12.19 12.35
CA LEU A 46 -8.00 13.22 12.23
C LEU A 46 -7.38 14.57 12.66
N PRO A 47 -7.89 15.69 12.13
CA PRO A 47 -7.49 17.02 12.58
C PRO A 47 -7.69 17.23 14.08
#